data_AF-A0A0U3KYS5-F1
#
_entry.id   AF-A0A0U3KYS5-F1
#
_cell.length_a   1.000
_cell.length_b   1.000
_cell.length_c   1.000
_cell.angle_alpha   90.00
_cell.angle_beta   90.00
_cell.angle_gamma   90.00
#
_symmetry.space_group_name_H-M   'P 1'
#
loop_
_entity.id
_entity.type
_entity.pdbx_description
1 polymer ?
#
loop_
_entity_poly.entity_id
_entity_poly.type
_entity_poly.pdbx_seq_one_letter_code
_entity_poly.pdbx_strand_id
1 'polypeptide(L)'
;MPRAGLWARVGDRLIVGGATVRDEGRDGEIVGLHHPDGTPPFDVRWSDTGRVTEVFPGPDARVQHFAPHGPRGAGPGKDATRS
;
A
#
# COMPACT_ATOMS: atom_id res chain seq x y z
N MET A 1 5.60 -18.37 -17.58
CA MET A 1 5.47 -16.90 -17.48
C MET A 1 5.89 -16.50 -16.07
N PRO A 2 6.94 -15.68 -15.86
CA PRO A 2 7.22 -15.20 -14.51
C PRO A 2 6.05 -14.32 -14.11
N ARG A 3 5.27 -14.75 -13.12
CA ARG A 3 4.25 -13.89 -12.50
C ARG A 3 5.04 -12.75 -11.89
N ALA A 4 4.74 -11.50 -12.24
CA ALA A 4 5.34 -10.36 -11.55
C ALA A 4 5.17 -10.60 -10.05
N GLY A 5 6.28 -10.78 -9.33
CA GLY A 5 6.25 -11.05 -7.89
C GLY A 5 5.58 -9.87 -7.22
N LEU A 6 4.56 -10.13 -6.40
CA LEU A 6 3.94 -9.08 -5.61
C LEU A 6 4.94 -8.68 -4.52
N TRP A 7 5.49 -7.49 -4.62
CA TRP A 7 6.38 -6.94 -3.61
C TRP A 7 5.73 -5.72 -2.94
N ALA A 8 6.10 -5.47 -1.69
CA ALA A 8 5.55 -4.40 -0.89
C ALA A 8 6.59 -3.77 0.04
N ARG A 9 6.23 -2.63 0.62
CA ARG A 9 6.96 -1.94 1.68
C ARG A 9 6.00 -1.63 2.84
N VAL A 10 6.57 -1.45 4.03
CA VAL A 10 5.80 -0.96 5.17
C VAL A 10 5.26 0.44 4.85
N GLY A 11 3.98 0.65 5.08
CA GLY A 11 3.23 1.86 4.72
C GLY A 11 2.51 1.79 3.36
N ASP A 12 2.77 0.77 2.54
CA ASP A 12 1.98 0.54 1.32
C ASP A 12 0.58 0.01 1.65
N ARG A 13 -0.37 0.14 0.72
CA ARG A 13 -1.72 -0.44 0.90
C ARG A 13 -1.85 -1.74 0.12
N LEU A 14 -2.24 -2.81 0.81
CA LEU A 14 -2.70 -4.03 0.17
C LEU A 14 -4.19 -3.92 -0.15
N ILE A 15 -4.56 -4.24 -1.38
CA ILE A 15 -5.94 -4.39 -1.83
C ILE A 15 -6.11 -5.85 -2.24
N VAL A 16 -6.96 -6.57 -1.50
CA VAL A 16 -7.30 -7.96 -1.80
C VAL A 16 -8.71 -7.97 -2.39
N GLY A 17 -8.81 -8.36 -3.67
CA GLY A 17 -10.12 -8.62 -4.27
C GLY A 17 -10.83 -9.71 -3.48
N GLY A 18 -12.09 -9.47 -3.11
CA GLY A 18 -12.90 -10.47 -2.42
C GLY A 18 -13.02 -11.73 -3.28
N ALA A 19 -13.13 -12.90 -2.63
CA ALA A 19 -13.12 -14.20 -3.33
C ALA A 19 -14.27 -14.36 -4.35
N THR A 20 -15.29 -13.50 -4.28
CA THR A 20 -16.39 -13.40 -5.24
C THR A 20 -16.73 -11.94 -5.51
N VAL A 21 -17.32 -11.64 -6.68
CA VAL A 21 -17.75 -10.30 -7.13
C VAL A 21 -18.68 -9.57 -6.14
N ARG A 22 -19.29 -10.29 -5.19
CA ARG A 22 -20.18 -9.74 -4.15
C ARG A 22 -19.46 -9.36 -2.86
N ASP A 23 -18.23 -9.82 -2.68
CA ASP A 23 -17.43 -9.54 -1.49
C ASP A 23 -16.66 -8.24 -1.77
N GLU A 24 -17.07 -7.17 -1.07
CA GLU A 24 -16.44 -5.85 -1.16
C GLU A 24 -14.96 -6.04 -0.82
N GLY A 25 -14.09 -6.00 -1.84
CA GLY A 25 -12.67 -6.31 -1.68
C GLY A 25 -12.08 -5.56 -0.50
N ARG A 26 -11.26 -6.25 0.29
CA ARG A 26 -10.75 -5.72 1.55
C ARG A 26 -9.43 -5.00 1.32
N ASP A 27 -9.28 -3.85 1.96
CA ASP A 27 -8.05 -3.08 1.92
C ASP A 27 -7.42 -2.89 3.31
N GLY A 28 -6.10 -2.79 3.34
CA GLY A 28 -5.37 -2.54 4.58
C GLY A 28 -3.96 -2.03 4.33
N GLU A 29 -3.39 -1.41 5.34
CA GLU A 29 -2.01 -0.92 5.34
C GLU A 29 -1.06 -2.05 5.70
N ILE A 30 0.01 -2.22 4.92
CA ILE A 30 1.09 -3.16 5.21
C ILE A 30 1.93 -2.56 6.33
N VAL A 31 1.86 -3.15 7.52
CA VAL A 31 2.57 -2.69 8.72
C VAL A 31 3.84 -3.51 8.99
N GLY A 32 4.02 -4.65 8.32
CA GLY A 32 5.18 -5.52 8.46
C GLY A 32 5.41 -6.39 7.24
N LEU A 33 6.69 -6.71 7.00
CA LEU A 33 7.13 -7.64 5.96
C LEU A 33 7.89 -8.77 6.64
N HIS A 34 7.59 -10.01 6.25
CA HIS A 34 8.30 -11.18 6.75
C HIS A 34 9.58 -11.44 5.96
N HIS A 35 9.60 -11.05 4.68
CA HIS A 35 10.75 -11.20 3.81
C HIS A 35 11.42 -9.86 3.49
N PRO A 36 12.76 -9.80 3.49
CA PRO A 36 13.52 -8.58 3.24
C PRO A 36 13.43 -8.11 1.78
N ASP A 37 13.06 -9.00 0.86
CA ASP A 37 12.81 -8.67 -0.55
C ASP A 37 11.40 -8.07 -0.79
N GLY A 38 10.60 -7.98 0.28
CA GLY A 38 9.23 -7.46 0.24
C GLY A 38 8.23 -8.43 -0.38
N THR A 39 8.56 -9.72 -0.54
CA THR A 39 7.62 -10.75 -0.98
C THR A 39 6.72 -11.21 0.18
N PRO A 40 5.53 -11.78 -0.10
CA PRO A 40 4.62 -12.22 0.94
C PRO A 40 5.18 -13.40 1.73
N PRO A 41 4.78 -13.57 3.00
CA PRO A 41 3.62 -12.94 3.64
C PRO A 41 3.83 -11.51 4.17
N PHE A 42 2.71 -10.80 4.32
CA PHE A 42 2.65 -9.42 4.83
C PHE A 42 1.80 -9.34 6.09
N ASP A 43 2.22 -8.51 7.04
CA ASP A 43 1.35 -8.11 8.15
C ASP A 43 0.52 -6.90 7.69
N VAL A 44 -0.80 -7.07 7.64
CA VAL A 44 -1.73 -6.06 7.12
C VAL A 44 -2.66 -5.61 8.24
N ARG A 45 -2.70 -4.31 8.48
CA ARG A 45 -3.70 -3.65 9.32
C ARG A 45 -4.90 -3.28 8.47
N TRP A 46 -5.99 -4.02 8.63
CA TRP A 46 -7.20 -3.81 7.85
C TRP A 46 -7.93 -2.52 8.21
N SER A 47 -8.40 -1.79 7.21
CA SER A 47 -9.08 -0.50 7.39
C SER A 47 -10.47 -0.62 8.01
N ASP A 48 -11.13 -1.77 7.85
CA ASP A 48 -12.49 -2.04 8.32
C ASP A 48 -12.58 -2.36 9.82
N THR A 49 -11.61 -3.12 10.34
CA THR A 49 -11.59 -3.70 11.69
C THR A 49 -10.42 -3.20 12.53
N GLY A 50 -9.42 -2.57 11.89
CA GLY A 50 -8.17 -2.15 12.53
C GLY A 50 -7.26 -3.29 12.98
N ARG A 51 -7.63 -4.56 12.72
CA ARG A 51 -6.85 -5.73 13.14
C ARG A 51 -5.66 -5.94 12.23
N VAL A 52 -4.55 -6.37 12.82
CA VAL A 52 -3.36 -6.82 12.09
C VAL A 52 -3.47 -8.32 11.89
N THR A 53 -3.32 -8.77 10.65
CA THR A 53 -3.24 -10.21 10.32
C THR A 53 -2.14 -10.46 9.31
N GLU A 54 -1.52 -11.63 9.38
CA GLU A 54 -0.64 -12.13 8.33
C GLU A 54 -1.47 -12.53 7.10
N VAL A 55 -1.06 -12.06 5.92
CA VAL A 55 -1.79 -12.25 4.66
C VAL A 55 -0.89 -12.91 3.62
N PHE A 56 -1.43 -13.95 2.99
CA PHE A 56 -0.90 -14.59 1.78
C PHE A 56 -1.74 -14.18 0.58
N PRO A 57 -1.35 -13.10 -0.14
CA PRO A 57 -2.12 -12.55 -1.24
C PRO A 57 -2.24 -13.54 -2.41
N GLY A 58 -3.46 -13.65 -2.93
CA GLY A 58 -3.76 -14.42 -4.13
C GLY A 58 -3.37 -13.70 -5.44
N PRO A 59 -3.64 -14.32 -6.60
CA PRO A 59 -3.37 -13.78 -7.94
C PRO A 59 -3.86 -12.36 -8.19
N ASP A 60 -5.00 -12.02 -7.60
CA ASP A 60 -5.76 -10.79 -7.87
C ASP A 60 -5.45 -9.67 -6.88
N ALA A 61 -4.56 -9.95 -5.90
CA ALA A 61 -4.12 -8.96 -4.94
C ALA A 61 -3.23 -7.92 -5.62
N ARG A 62 -3.37 -6.68 -5.18
CA ARG A 62 -2.58 -5.54 -5.68
C ARG A 62 -2.03 -4.75 -4.51
N VAL A 63 -0.79 -4.29 -4.66
CA VAL A 63 -0.16 -3.36 -3.71
C VAL A 63 -0.16 -1.98 -4.34
N GLN A 64 -0.65 -1.00 -3.57
CA GLN A 64 -0.57 0.41 -3.92
C GLN A 64 0.59 1.03 -3.15
N HIS A 65 1.67 1.33 -3.88
CA HIS A 65 2.82 2.00 -3.32
C HIS A 65 2.52 3.49 -3.16
N PHE A 66 2.62 4.00 -1.93
CA PHE A 66 2.62 5.44 -1.73
C PHE A 66 4.05 5.94 -1.85
N ALA A 67 4.31 6.82 -2.82
CA ALA A 67 5.57 7.55 -2.80
C ALA A 67 5.68 8.26 -1.44
N PRO A 68 6.83 8.19 -0.76
CA PRO A 68 7.07 9.09 0.37
C PRO A 68 6.80 10.48 -0.18
N HIS A 69 5.94 11.24 0.49
CA HIS A 69 5.56 12.56 0.08
C HIS A 69 6.85 13.39 -0.08
N GLY A 70 7.39 13.46 -1.30
CA GLY A 70 8.42 14.41 -1.65
C GLY A 70 7.88 15.77 -1.25
N PRO A 71 8.72 16.64 -0.65
CA PRO A 71 8.25 17.83 0.02
C PRO A 71 7.28 18.52 -0.91
N ARG A 72 6.02 18.57 -0.46
CA ARG A 72 4.94 19.35 -1.05
C ARG A 72 5.58 20.60 -1.58
N GLY A 73 5.50 20.83 -2.89
CA GLY A 73 6.01 22.03 -3.51
C GLY A 73 5.52 23.23 -2.70
N ALA A 74 6.39 23.72 -1.82
CA ALA A 74 6.42 25.11 -1.43
C ALA A 74 6.82 25.84 -2.71
N GLY A 75 5.84 26.00 -3.62
CA GLY A 75 5.93 27.07 -4.58
C GLY A 75 6.10 28.34 -3.76
N PRO A 76 7.19 29.10 -3.96
CA PRO A 76 7.47 30.27 -3.15
C PRO A 76 6.27 31.21 -3.26
N GLY A 77 5.65 31.47 -2.11
CA GLY A 77 4.62 32.49 -2.04
C GLY A 77 5.24 33.82 -2.47
N LYS A 78 4.72 34.39 -3.55
CA LYS A 78 4.55 35.83 -3.75
C LYS A 78 5.52 36.73 -2.94
N ASP A 79 6.77 36.82 -3.37
CA ASP A 79 7.51 38.08 -3.29
C ASP A 79 6.98 38.89 -4.48
N ALA A 80 6.03 39.83 -4.34
CA ALA A 80 6.21 41.09 -3.63
C ALA A 80 7.57 41.75 -3.94
N THR A 81 8.01 41.68 -5.20
CA THR A 81 8.95 42.66 -5.73
C THR A 81 8.24 44.02 -5.75
N ARG A 82 8.46 44.69 -4.63
CA ARG A 82 8.61 46.12 -4.45
C ARG A 82 9.43 46.73 -5.61
N SER A 83 8.98 47.91 -6.03
CA SER A 83 9.70 49.03 -6.67
C SER A 83 9.22 49.41 -8.07
#